data_AF-A0A6C0BD68-F1
#
_entry.id   AF-A0A6C0BD68-F1
#
_cell.length_a   1.000
_cell.length_b   1.000
_cell.length_c   1.000
_cell.angle_alpha   90.00
_cell.angle_beta   90.00
_cell.angle_gamma   90.00
#
_symmetry.space_group_name_H-M   'P 1'
#
loop_
_entity.id
_entity.type
_entity.pdbx_description
1 polymer ?
#
loop_
_entity_poly.entity_id
_entity_poly.type
_entity_poly.pdbx_seq_one_letter_code
_entity_poly.pdbx_strand_id
1 'polypeptide(L)'
;MSSDNSDNDDTYEYDSEEDSTYSDKKRPRKSLKVSLDVAVKTVEERALYSKLNKYFKNEKPSNIQKMVNIIIHENDISLRLLNWFAMKHSATIPSLQITNENKKVELFDIKISYRARLNAYSKKYFDPFRRGKRFDYEYEYEKKKTVETTLCQLNFFKWLFTYNLLEYVEKHYETLKHKMTIFNNTDKNKKKMKKDKLIQMVNKQKEKIVVNEMKLQKFNESNIGKVIITI
;
A
#
# COMPACT_ATOMS: atom_id res chain seq x y z
N MET A 1 -32.40 17.54 -29.10
CA MET A 1 -31.00 17.97 -28.93
C MET A 1 -30.63 17.61 -27.50
N SER A 2 -30.11 16.40 -27.21
CA SER A 2 -28.75 15.90 -27.50
C SER A 2 -27.72 16.89 -26.93
N SER A 3 -26.75 16.53 -26.06
CA SER A 3 -26.01 15.27 -25.88
C SER A 3 -25.32 15.31 -24.49
N ASP A 4 -25.26 14.21 -23.72
CA ASP A 4 -24.17 13.21 -23.56
C ASP A 4 -23.03 13.48 -22.56
N ASN A 5 -22.74 12.40 -21.83
CA ASN A 5 -21.72 12.12 -20.83
C ASN A 5 -20.28 12.13 -21.40
N SER A 6 -19.24 12.37 -20.58
CA SER A 6 -18.56 11.31 -19.80
C SER A 6 -17.15 11.71 -19.35
N ASP A 7 -16.80 11.20 -18.18
CA ASP A 7 -15.53 11.20 -17.45
C ASP A 7 -14.27 10.89 -18.27
N ASN A 8 -13.16 11.56 -17.94
CA ASN A 8 -11.79 11.17 -18.30
C ASN A 8 -11.07 10.63 -17.04
N ASP A 9 -10.71 9.35 -17.09
CA ASP A 9 -9.96 8.59 -16.07
C ASP A 9 -8.49 8.48 -16.51
N ASP A 10 -7.60 9.25 -15.88
CA ASP A 10 -6.16 9.24 -16.15
C ASP A 10 -5.49 7.98 -15.55
N THR A 11 -5.28 7.00 -16.41
CA THR A 11 -4.55 5.76 -16.14
C THR A 11 -3.04 6.00 -16.21
N TYR A 12 -2.32 5.82 -15.09
CA TYR A 12 -0.85 5.86 -15.08
C TYR A 12 -0.24 4.52 -15.48
N GLU A 13 0.41 4.55 -16.64
CA GLU A 13 1.19 3.52 -17.31
C GLU A 13 2.49 3.17 -16.55
N TYR A 14 2.71 1.87 -16.31
CA TYR A 14 4.03 1.33 -15.98
C TYR A 14 4.11 -0.08 -16.56
N ASP A 15 5.06 -0.31 -17.47
CA ASP A 15 5.82 -1.55 -17.61
C ASP A 15 6.91 -1.32 -18.66
N SER A 16 8.20 -1.47 -18.35
CA SER A 16 8.93 -2.72 -18.03
C SER A 16 9.11 -3.59 -19.28
N GLU A 17 10.38 -3.73 -19.67
CA GLU A 17 10.87 -4.57 -20.76
C GLU A 17 10.49 -6.03 -20.48
N GLU A 18 9.79 -6.67 -21.42
CA GLU A 18 9.68 -8.13 -21.51
C GLU A 18 10.05 -8.54 -22.94
N ASP A 19 11.10 -9.34 -23.08
CA ASP A 19 11.23 -10.21 -24.24
C ASP A 19 10.49 -11.53 -23.97
N SER A 20 9.76 -11.93 -25.01
CA SER A 20 9.20 -13.25 -25.31
C SER A 20 7.85 -13.64 -24.66
N THR A 21 6.86 -13.65 -25.55
CA THR A 21 5.64 -14.49 -25.57
C THR A 21 4.43 -14.05 -24.73
N TYR A 22 3.67 -13.14 -25.33
CA TYR A 22 2.20 -13.00 -25.30
C TYR A 22 1.43 -13.83 -24.25
N SER A 23 1.09 -13.22 -23.12
CA SER A 23 -0.10 -13.58 -22.34
C SER A 23 -0.72 -12.35 -21.67
N ASP A 24 -2.03 -12.19 -21.84
CA ASP A 24 -2.84 -11.06 -21.37
C ASP A 24 -2.60 -10.68 -19.90
N LYS A 25 -2.16 -9.44 -19.67
CA LYS A 25 -2.03 -8.83 -18.34
C LYS A 25 -3.41 -8.67 -17.68
N LYS A 26 -3.79 -9.62 -16.82
CA LYS A 26 -5.04 -9.57 -16.05
C LYS A 26 -5.06 -8.36 -15.10
N ARG A 27 -6.06 -7.48 -15.28
CA ARG A 27 -6.42 -6.41 -14.33
C ARG A 27 -6.48 -6.98 -12.89
N PRO A 28 -6.10 -6.22 -11.84
CA PRO A 28 -6.23 -6.68 -10.46
C PRO A 28 -7.69 -7.07 -10.21
N ARG A 29 -7.93 -8.35 -9.91
CA ARG A 29 -9.28 -8.87 -9.65
C ARG A 29 -9.91 -8.04 -8.53
N LYS A 30 -11.00 -7.32 -8.83
CA LYS A 30 -11.82 -6.67 -7.81
C LYS A 30 -12.15 -7.72 -6.76
N SER A 31 -11.95 -7.40 -5.47
CA SER A 31 -12.24 -8.32 -4.37
C SER A 31 -13.68 -8.80 -4.47
N LEU A 32 -13.91 -10.11 -4.39
CA LEU A 32 -15.27 -10.66 -4.56
C LEU A 32 -16.10 -10.38 -3.30
N LYS A 33 -17.29 -9.78 -3.49
CA LYS A 33 -18.31 -9.70 -2.43
C LYS A 33 -18.96 -11.07 -2.31
N VAL A 34 -19.00 -11.60 -1.10
CA VAL A 34 -19.53 -12.93 -0.78
C VAL A 34 -20.32 -12.88 0.52
N SER A 35 -21.11 -13.91 0.79
CA SER A 35 -21.76 -14.09 2.08
C SER A 35 -20.74 -14.30 3.21
N LEU A 36 -21.13 -14.00 4.45
CA LEU A 36 -20.23 -14.07 5.60
C LEU A 36 -19.63 -15.46 5.78
N ASP A 37 -20.42 -16.53 5.64
CA ASP A 37 -19.97 -17.93 5.75
C ASP A 37 -18.87 -18.29 4.73
N VAL A 38 -18.94 -17.72 3.52
CA VAL A 38 -17.92 -17.88 2.49
C VAL A 38 -16.69 -17.02 2.78
N ALA A 39 -16.89 -15.83 3.34
CA ALA A 39 -15.80 -14.92 3.74
C ALA A 39 -14.94 -15.51 4.86
N VAL A 40 -15.57 -16.11 5.89
CA VAL A 40 -14.91 -16.73 7.06
C VAL A 40 -15.01 -18.26 7.02
N LYS A 41 -14.43 -18.86 5.98
CA LYS A 41 -14.58 -20.30 5.68
C LYS A 41 -13.74 -21.20 6.58
N THR A 42 -12.55 -20.76 6.98
CA THR A 42 -11.63 -21.59 7.78
C THR A 42 -11.92 -21.48 9.28
N VAL A 43 -11.46 -22.45 10.07
CA VAL A 43 -11.58 -22.40 11.54
C VAL A 43 -10.89 -21.16 12.10
N GLU A 44 -9.70 -20.82 11.59
CA GLU A 44 -8.93 -19.64 11.98
C GLU A 44 -9.69 -18.34 11.68
N GLU A 45 -10.28 -18.21 10.49
CA GLU A 45 -11.08 -17.05 10.10
C GLU A 45 -12.32 -16.90 10.98
N ARG A 46 -13.03 -18.00 11.28
CA ARG A 46 -14.17 -17.98 12.20
C ARG A 46 -13.77 -17.57 13.61
N ALA A 47 -12.67 -18.10 14.12
CA ALA A 47 -12.16 -17.77 15.44
C ALA A 47 -11.75 -16.29 15.52
N LEU A 48 -11.08 -15.77 14.50
CA LEU A 48 -10.73 -14.35 14.41
C LEU A 48 -11.99 -13.48 14.32
N TYR A 49 -12.93 -13.80 13.43
CA TYR A 49 -14.18 -13.06 13.29
C TYR A 49 -14.97 -13.02 14.60
N SER A 50 -15.09 -14.15 15.31
CA SER A 50 -15.77 -14.20 16.61
C SER A 50 -15.13 -13.25 17.63
N LYS A 51 -13.80 -13.21 17.70
CA LYS A 51 -13.06 -12.27 18.56
C LYS A 51 -13.29 -10.81 18.16
N LEU A 52 -13.31 -10.51 16.85
CA LEU A 52 -13.55 -9.16 16.33
C LEU A 52 -15.00 -8.71 16.59
N ASN A 53 -15.97 -9.57 16.30
CA ASN A 53 -17.40 -9.28 16.53
C ASN A 53 -17.66 -9.01 18.03
N LYS A 54 -17.08 -9.84 18.93
CA LYS A 54 -17.18 -9.60 20.38
C LYS A 54 -16.56 -8.27 20.79
N TYR A 55 -15.42 -7.90 20.22
CA TYR A 55 -14.77 -6.62 20.50
C TYR A 55 -15.66 -5.44 20.08
N PHE A 56 -16.11 -5.42 18.83
CA PHE A 56 -16.88 -4.29 18.28
C PHE A 56 -18.28 -4.17 18.88
N LYS A 57 -18.88 -5.26 19.37
CA LYS A 57 -20.13 -5.21 20.15
C LYS A 57 -20.01 -4.44 21.46
N ASN A 58 -18.82 -4.44 22.07
CA ASN A 58 -18.53 -3.78 23.34
C ASN A 58 -17.81 -2.42 23.16
N GLU A 59 -17.55 -2.02 21.91
CA GLU A 59 -16.84 -0.80 21.59
C GLU A 59 -17.80 0.40 21.60
N LYS A 60 -17.27 1.61 21.82
CA LYS A 60 -18.09 2.83 21.85
C LYS A 60 -18.78 3.05 20.50
N PRO A 61 -20.09 3.38 20.48
CA PRO A 61 -20.80 3.68 19.23
C PRO A 61 -20.13 4.76 18.37
N SER A 62 -19.50 5.75 19.02
CA SER A 62 -18.73 6.80 18.32
C SER A 62 -17.52 6.25 17.56
N ASN A 63 -16.79 5.28 18.12
CA ASN A 63 -15.66 4.63 17.46
C ASN A 63 -16.13 3.77 16.27
N ILE A 64 -17.24 3.06 16.43
CA ILE A 64 -17.87 2.29 15.35
C ILE A 64 -18.27 3.22 14.20
N GLN A 65 -18.92 4.35 14.49
CA GLN A 65 -19.32 5.30 13.46
C GLN A 65 -18.10 5.90 12.75
N LYS A 66 -17.03 6.24 13.47
CA LYS A 66 -15.77 6.70 12.87
C LYS A 66 -15.17 5.65 11.93
N MET A 67 -15.12 4.38 12.35
CA MET A 67 -14.67 3.28 11.50
C MET A 67 -15.50 3.21 10.21
N VAL A 68 -16.83 3.23 10.33
CA VAL A 68 -17.74 3.16 9.18
C VAL A 68 -17.48 4.31 8.22
N ASN A 69 -17.45 5.56 8.70
CA ASN A 69 -17.21 6.75 7.87
C ASN A 69 -15.87 6.68 7.12
N ILE A 70 -14.81 6.18 7.78
CA ILE A 70 -13.50 6.00 7.13
C ILE A 70 -13.55 4.90 6.05
N ILE A 71 -14.27 3.80 6.31
CA ILE A 71 -14.40 2.67 5.37
C ILE A 71 -15.19 3.06 4.11
N ILE A 72 -16.21 3.91 4.24
CA ILE A 72 -17.06 4.38 3.14
C ILE A 72 -16.54 5.68 2.49
N HIS A 73 -15.42 6.22 2.98
CA HIS A 73 -14.79 7.45 2.49
C HIS A 73 -15.58 8.75 2.76
N GLU A 74 -16.42 8.76 3.80
CA GLU A 74 -17.11 9.94 4.33
C GLU A 74 -16.36 10.61 5.49
N ASN A 75 -15.05 10.38 5.59
CA ASN A 75 -14.18 10.97 6.60
C ASN A 75 -12.93 11.54 5.94
N ASP A 76 -12.45 12.67 6.45
CA ASP A 76 -11.19 13.31 6.05
C ASP A 76 -9.98 12.39 6.22
N ILE A 77 -10.00 11.55 7.26
CA ILE A 77 -8.98 10.54 7.50
C ILE A 77 -9.19 9.38 6.54
N SER A 78 -8.30 9.29 5.55
CA SER A 78 -8.29 8.17 4.61
C SER A 78 -7.57 6.93 5.17
N LEU A 79 -7.95 5.75 4.66
CA LEU A 79 -7.22 4.50 4.88
C LEU A 79 -5.75 4.59 4.48
N ARG A 80 -5.42 5.40 3.47
CA ARG A 80 -4.05 5.65 3.03
C ARG A 80 -3.25 6.42 4.07
N LEU A 81 -3.86 7.44 4.67
CA LEU A 81 -3.23 8.22 5.73
C LEU A 81 -2.95 7.34 6.95
N LEU A 82 -3.92 6.52 7.37
CA LEU A 82 -3.76 5.58 8.49
C LEU A 82 -2.64 4.56 8.22
N ASN A 83 -2.57 4.01 7.01
CA ASN A 83 -1.49 3.11 6.62
C ASN A 83 -0.13 3.80 6.63
N TRP A 84 -0.04 5.00 6.06
CA TRP A 84 1.20 5.79 6.02
C TRP A 84 1.65 6.18 7.43
N PHE A 85 0.71 6.56 8.30
CA PHE A 85 0.96 6.83 9.71
C PHE A 85 1.59 5.61 10.40
N ALA A 86 0.96 4.44 10.31
CA ALA A 86 1.43 3.23 10.96
C ALA A 86 2.77 2.71 10.41
N MET A 87 2.99 2.79 9.10
CA MET A 87 4.19 2.25 8.43
C MET A 87 5.40 3.19 8.40
N LYS A 88 5.15 4.49 8.24
CA LYS A 88 6.20 5.49 7.94
C LYS A 88 6.32 6.52 9.03
N HIS A 89 5.23 7.20 9.37
CA HIS A 89 5.30 8.31 10.32
C HIS A 89 5.65 7.87 11.73
N SER A 90 5.17 6.70 12.14
CA SER A 90 5.46 6.06 13.42
C SER A 90 6.95 5.94 13.74
N ALA A 91 7.83 5.90 12.73
CA ALA A 91 9.27 5.88 12.92
C ALA A 91 9.87 7.20 13.41
N THR A 92 9.12 8.30 13.33
CA THR A 92 9.58 9.66 13.63
C THR A 92 9.00 10.22 14.92
N ILE A 93 8.20 9.42 15.62
CA ILE A 93 7.56 9.79 16.88
C ILE A 93 8.13 8.94 18.02
N PRO A 94 8.26 9.48 19.23
CA PRO A 94 8.65 8.70 20.40
C PRO A 94 7.58 7.65 20.73
N SER A 95 7.98 6.64 21.50
CA SER A 95 7.05 5.64 22.03
C SER A 95 5.97 6.33 22.85
N LEU A 96 4.72 5.90 22.66
CA LEU A 96 3.57 6.40 23.42
C LEU A 96 3.54 5.73 24.78
N GLN A 97 3.03 6.41 25.80
CA GLN A 97 2.67 5.79 27.06
C GLN A 97 1.23 5.30 26.95
N ILE A 98 1.03 3.98 27.02
CA ILE A 98 -0.29 3.36 27.05
C ILE A 98 -0.51 2.67 28.39
N THR A 99 -1.74 2.71 28.86
CA THR A 99 -2.15 1.95 30.04
C THR A 99 -2.63 0.58 29.59
N ASN A 100 -1.97 -0.49 30.04
CA ASN A 100 -2.36 -1.85 29.73
C ASN A 100 -3.62 -2.28 30.53
N GLU A 101 -4.13 -3.49 30.25
CA GLU A 101 -5.30 -4.07 30.95
C GLU A 101 -5.09 -4.18 32.48
N ASN A 102 -3.84 -4.26 32.94
CA ASN A 102 -3.45 -4.31 34.35
C ASN A 102 -3.22 -2.92 34.97
N LYS A 103 -3.66 -1.84 34.31
CA LYS A 103 -3.48 -0.44 34.73
C LYS A 103 -2.02 0.01 34.89
N LYS A 104 -1.07 -0.72 34.27
CA LYS A 104 0.34 -0.32 34.22
C LYS A 104 0.61 0.52 32.98
N VAL A 105 1.43 1.56 33.15
CA VAL A 105 1.92 2.37 32.04
C VAL A 105 3.07 1.63 31.36
N GLU A 106 2.95 1.42 30.06
CA GLU A 106 3.95 0.77 29.23
C GLU A 106 4.32 1.66 28.04
N LEU A 107 5.57 1.52 27.58
CA LEU A 107 6.02 2.17 26.35
C LEU A 107 5.51 1.37 25.14
N PHE A 108 4.87 2.07 24.23
CA PHE A 108 4.28 1.52 23.03
C PHE A 108 4.88 2.15 21.78
N ASP A 109 5.60 1.33 21.01
CA ASP A 109 6.07 1.72 19.69
C ASP A 109 5.07 1.25 18.63
N ILE A 110 4.48 2.23 17.93
CA ILE A 110 3.46 2.00 16.90
C ILE A 110 4.04 1.17 15.74
N LYS A 111 5.27 1.44 15.32
CA LYS A 111 5.91 0.77 14.18
C LYS A 111 6.21 -0.69 14.51
N ILE A 112 6.75 -0.96 15.69
CA ILE A 112 7.03 -2.31 16.17
C ILE A 112 5.72 -3.09 16.31
N SER A 113 4.71 -2.51 16.95
CA SER A 113 3.38 -3.13 17.11
C SER A 113 2.73 -3.45 15.76
N TYR A 114 2.76 -2.51 14.81
CA TYR A 114 2.22 -2.71 13.47
C TYR A 114 2.96 -3.83 12.70
N ARG A 115 4.30 -3.87 12.78
CA ARG A 115 5.11 -4.93 12.17
C ARG A 115 4.86 -6.30 12.80
N ALA A 116 4.76 -6.36 14.13
CA ALA A 116 4.43 -7.59 14.84
C ALA A 116 3.06 -8.15 14.41
N ARG A 117 2.06 -7.27 14.23
CA ARG A 117 0.76 -7.66 13.68
C ARG A 117 0.84 -8.17 12.26
N LEU A 118 1.60 -7.51 11.37
CA LEU A 118 1.81 -8.00 10.01
C LEU A 118 2.54 -9.35 9.98
N ASN A 119 3.48 -9.60 10.89
CA ASN A 119 4.16 -10.89 10.97
C ASN A 119 3.22 -12.00 11.47
N ALA A 120 2.37 -11.72 12.46
CA ALA A 120 1.45 -12.69 13.02
C ALA A 120 0.25 -13.00 12.10
N TYR A 121 -0.29 -11.98 11.42
CA TYR A 121 -1.55 -12.07 10.69
C TYR A 121 -1.38 -12.01 9.17
N SER A 122 -0.21 -11.62 8.67
CA SER A 122 0.01 -11.21 7.28
C SER A 122 -0.93 -10.08 6.82
N LYS A 123 -0.78 -9.63 5.58
CA LYS A 123 -1.73 -8.70 4.96
C LYS A 123 -3.12 -9.33 4.74
N LYS A 124 -3.23 -10.66 4.82
CA LYS A 124 -4.49 -11.39 4.66
C LYS A 124 -5.46 -11.11 5.82
N TYR A 125 -4.94 -10.93 7.03
CA TYR A 125 -5.76 -10.77 8.25
C TYR A 125 -5.48 -9.47 9.00
N PHE A 126 -4.58 -8.61 8.51
CA PHE A 126 -4.30 -7.30 9.08
C PHE A 126 -3.82 -6.30 8.01
N ASP A 127 -4.76 -5.49 7.48
CA ASP A 127 -4.48 -4.48 6.46
C ASP A 127 -5.60 -3.42 6.47
N PRO A 128 -5.29 -2.10 6.45
CA PRO A 128 -6.30 -1.05 6.33
C PRO A 128 -7.08 -1.09 5.01
N PHE A 129 -6.51 -1.64 3.95
CA PHE A 129 -7.16 -1.72 2.65
C PHE A 129 -8.11 -2.93 2.58
N ARG A 130 -9.22 -2.78 1.85
CA ARG A 130 -10.29 -3.79 1.66
C ARG A 130 -9.83 -4.95 0.75
N ARG A 131 -8.78 -5.67 1.17
CA ARG A 131 -8.20 -6.81 0.45
C ARG A 131 -8.88 -8.12 0.87
N GLY A 132 -8.97 -9.08 -0.04
CA GLY A 132 -9.56 -10.39 0.25
C GLY A 132 -11.06 -10.47 -0.03
N LYS A 133 -11.78 -11.32 0.73
CA LYS A 133 -13.22 -11.55 0.55
C LYS A 133 -14.03 -10.48 1.27
N ARG A 134 -14.86 -9.76 0.54
CA ARG A 134 -15.71 -8.69 1.09
C ARG A 134 -17.02 -9.28 1.57
N PHE A 135 -17.53 -8.79 2.69
CA PHE A 135 -18.83 -9.17 3.24
C PHE A 135 -19.47 -7.96 3.92
N ASP A 136 -20.78 -8.01 4.09
CA ASP A 136 -21.52 -6.99 4.84
C ASP A 136 -21.39 -7.31 6.34
N TYR A 137 -20.76 -6.41 7.08
CA TYR A 137 -20.61 -6.51 8.52
C TYR A 137 -21.72 -5.72 9.20
N GLU A 138 -22.54 -6.41 9.97
CA GLU A 138 -23.59 -5.79 10.79
C GLU A 138 -22.99 -5.22 12.07
N TYR A 139 -22.96 -3.89 12.15
CA TYR A 139 -22.37 -3.17 13.29
C TYR A 139 -23.43 -2.66 14.28
N GLU A 140 -24.71 -2.64 13.89
CA GLU A 140 -25.83 -2.26 14.75
C GLU A 140 -27.02 -3.18 14.44
N TYR A 141 -27.20 -4.24 15.25
CA TYR A 141 -28.18 -5.30 15.00
C TYR A 141 -29.63 -4.80 15.05
N GLU A 142 -29.95 -3.93 16.02
CA GLU A 142 -31.32 -3.41 16.18
C GLU A 142 -31.78 -2.57 14.99
N LYS A 143 -30.85 -1.82 14.38
CA LYS A 143 -31.11 -0.94 13.24
C LYS A 143 -30.75 -1.57 11.89
N LYS A 144 -30.33 -2.85 11.88
CA LYS A 144 -29.86 -3.59 10.70
C LYS A 144 -28.83 -2.83 9.86
N LYS A 145 -27.97 -2.04 10.50
CA LYS A 145 -26.97 -1.26 9.78
C LYS A 145 -25.77 -2.13 9.46
N THR A 146 -25.36 -2.10 8.21
CA THR A 146 -24.24 -2.87 7.70
C THR A 146 -23.22 -1.99 7.00
N VAL A 147 -21.97 -2.46 6.98
CA VAL A 147 -20.89 -1.85 6.20
C VAL A 147 -20.16 -2.93 5.44
N GLU A 148 -19.93 -2.72 4.15
CA GLU A 148 -19.14 -3.65 3.36
C GLU A 148 -17.66 -3.56 3.78
N THR A 149 -17.09 -4.65 4.28
CA THR A 149 -15.73 -4.68 4.84
C THR A 149 -15.07 -6.04 4.63
N THR A 150 -13.90 -6.23 5.23
CA THR A 150 -13.11 -7.47 5.19
C THR A 150 -12.58 -7.78 6.59
N LEU A 151 -12.19 -9.04 6.82
CA LEU A 151 -11.66 -9.48 8.11
C LEU A 151 -10.38 -8.72 8.49
N CYS A 152 -9.53 -8.40 7.50
CA CYS A 152 -8.29 -7.67 7.72
C CYS A 152 -8.52 -6.20 8.11
N GLN A 153 -9.52 -5.55 7.51
CA GLN A 153 -9.89 -4.17 7.86
C GLN A 153 -10.44 -4.10 9.28
N LEU A 154 -11.36 -4.99 9.64
CA LEU A 154 -11.88 -5.08 11.01
C LEU A 154 -10.76 -5.27 12.03
N ASN A 155 -9.81 -6.18 11.76
CA ASN A 155 -8.68 -6.40 12.67
C ASN A 155 -7.74 -5.18 12.77
N PHE A 156 -7.54 -4.45 11.66
CA PHE A 156 -6.77 -3.22 11.65
C PHE A 156 -7.43 -2.12 12.52
N PHE A 157 -8.74 -1.92 12.39
CA PHE A 157 -9.47 -0.94 13.22
C PHE A 157 -9.50 -1.32 14.69
N LYS A 158 -9.66 -2.60 15.02
CA LYS A 158 -9.53 -3.08 16.42
C LYS A 158 -8.18 -2.65 17.00
N TRP A 159 -7.09 -2.82 16.26
CA TRP A 159 -5.76 -2.40 16.69
C TRP A 159 -5.66 -0.89 16.87
N LEU A 160 -6.19 -0.08 15.94
CA LEU A 160 -6.20 1.37 16.08
C LEU A 160 -6.93 1.83 17.35
N PHE A 161 -8.08 1.23 17.65
CA PHE A 161 -8.89 1.59 18.82
C PHE A 161 -8.28 1.11 20.13
N THR A 162 -7.74 -0.11 20.16
CA THR A 162 -7.11 -0.68 21.36
C THR A 162 -5.98 0.22 21.90
N TYR A 163 -5.28 0.93 21.01
CA TYR A 163 -4.14 1.79 21.37
C TYR A 163 -4.43 3.29 21.19
N ASN A 164 -5.70 3.70 21.08
CA ASN A 164 -6.13 5.10 20.87
C ASN A 164 -5.39 5.82 19.73
N LEU A 165 -4.98 5.08 18.70
CA LEU A 165 -4.20 5.62 17.59
C LEU A 165 -5.05 6.46 16.65
N LEU A 166 -6.34 6.14 16.51
CA LEU A 166 -7.22 6.97 15.69
C LEU A 166 -7.37 8.36 16.29
N GLU A 167 -7.54 8.46 17.62
CA GLU A 167 -7.63 9.74 18.33
C GLU A 167 -6.35 10.58 18.16
N TYR A 168 -5.18 9.94 18.23
CA TYR A 168 -3.91 10.60 17.92
C TYR A 168 -3.90 11.14 16.48
N VAL A 169 -4.34 10.34 15.50
CA VAL A 169 -4.38 10.75 14.09
C VAL A 169 -5.36 11.92 13.89
N GLU A 170 -6.52 11.90 14.53
CA GLU A 170 -7.50 12.99 14.51
C GLU A 170 -6.90 14.29 15.05
N LYS A 171 -6.26 14.23 16.23
CA LYS A 171 -5.62 15.39 16.87
C LYS A 171 -4.50 16.01 16.04
N HIS A 172 -3.81 15.19 15.24
CA HIS A 172 -2.65 15.59 14.45
C HIS A 172 -2.90 15.58 12.93
N TYR A 173 -4.17 15.57 12.51
CA TYR A 173 -4.57 15.31 11.13
C TYR A 173 -3.86 16.20 10.10
N GLU A 174 -3.90 17.52 10.25
CA GLU A 174 -3.28 18.46 9.30
C GLU A 174 -1.77 18.27 9.19
N THR A 175 -1.11 18.04 10.33
CA THR A 175 0.34 17.77 10.36
C THR A 175 0.67 16.47 9.63
N LEU A 176 -0.12 15.41 9.84
CA LEU A 176 0.08 14.12 9.20
C LEU A 176 -0.17 14.21 7.69
N LYS A 177 -1.24 14.89 7.28
CA LYS A 177 -1.59 15.12 5.87
C LYS A 177 -0.47 15.87 5.16
N HIS A 178 0.02 16.97 5.74
CA HIS A 178 1.12 17.74 5.18
C HIS A 178 2.41 16.92 5.06
N LYS A 179 2.80 16.20 6.13
CA LYS A 179 3.98 15.33 6.10
C LYS A 179 3.86 14.21 5.07
N MET A 180 2.67 13.63 4.89
CA MET A 180 2.42 12.63 3.85
C MET A 180 2.62 13.20 2.45
N THR A 181 2.15 14.42 2.19
CA THR A 181 2.35 15.11 0.90
C THR A 181 3.82 15.37 0.61
N ILE A 182 4.56 15.91 1.58
CA ILE A 182 6.02 16.12 1.46
C ILE A 182 6.73 14.80 1.17
N PHE A 183 6.38 13.74 1.91
CA PHE A 183 6.97 12.41 1.73
C PHE A 183 6.74 11.88 0.32
N ASN A 184 5.51 11.97 -0.19
CA ASN A 184 5.16 11.49 -1.52
C ASN A 184 5.91 12.27 -2.63
N ASN A 185 6.03 13.59 -2.49
CA ASN A 185 6.78 14.42 -3.44
C ASN A 185 8.28 14.09 -3.42
N THR A 186 8.84 13.91 -2.23
CA THR A 186 10.24 13.51 -2.04
C THR A 186 10.53 12.15 -2.66
N ASP A 187 9.65 11.16 -2.45
CA ASP A 187 9.79 9.82 -3.01
C ASP A 187 9.68 9.82 -4.54
N LYS A 188 8.78 10.63 -5.12
CA LYS A 188 8.69 10.83 -6.57
C LYS A 188 9.99 11.40 -7.15
N ASN A 189 10.54 12.44 -6.52
CA ASN A 189 11.79 13.06 -6.96
C ASN A 189 12.97 12.08 -6.88
N LYS A 190 13.08 11.30 -5.80
CA LYS A 190 14.12 10.25 -5.67
C LYS A 190 14.03 9.20 -6.77
N LYS A 191 12.82 8.77 -7.13
CA LYS A 191 12.60 7.81 -8.23
C LYS A 191 13.01 8.39 -9.59
N LYS A 192 12.64 9.66 -9.85
CA LYS A 192 13.06 10.37 -11.07
C LYS A 192 14.58 10.46 -11.18
N MET A 193 15.25 10.92 -10.12
CA MET A 193 16.72 11.00 -10.10
C MET A 193 17.40 9.64 -10.33
N LYS A 194 16.85 8.54 -9.81
CA LYS A 194 17.38 7.19 -10.07
C LYS A 194 17.21 6.79 -11.53
N LYS A 195 16.07 7.09 -12.15
CA LYS A 195 15.81 6.84 -13.57
C LYS A 195 16.77 7.66 -14.45
N ASP A 196 16.95 8.94 -14.14
CA ASP A 196 17.85 9.82 -14.89
C ASP A 196 19.31 9.34 -14.80
N LYS A 197 19.76 8.90 -13.61
CA LYS A 197 21.09 8.28 -13.44
C LYS A 197 21.25 7.00 -14.26
N LEU A 198 20.22 6.15 -14.30
CA LEU A 198 20.26 4.92 -15.10
C LEU A 198 20.36 5.24 -16.59
N ILE A 199 19.58 6.19 -17.09
CA ILE A 199 19.62 6.65 -18.49
C ILE A 199 21.02 7.18 -18.83
N GLN A 200 21.61 8.01 -17.96
CA GLN A 200 22.96 8.52 -18.16
C GLN A 200 24.02 7.40 -18.21
N MET A 201 23.89 6.38 -17.36
CA MET A 201 24.80 5.23 -17.37
C MET A 201 24.69 4.41 -18.66
N VAL A 202 23.47 4.16 -19.14
CA VAL A 202 23.22 3.44 -20.40
C VAL A 202 23.76 4.22 -21.59
N ASN A 203 23.52 5.52 -21.67
CA ASN A 203 24.04 6.36 -22.75
C ASN A 203 25.57 6.36 -22.78
N LYS A 204 26.22 6.47 -21.61
CA LYS A 204 27.68 6.39 -21.50
C LYS A 204 28.25 5.04 -21.94
N GLN A 205 27.52 3.94 -21.72
CA GLN A 205 27.92 2.62 -22.23
C GLN A 205 27.76 2.53 -23.75
N LYS A 206 26.65 3.02 -24.31
CA LYS A 206 26.43 3.07 -25.76
C LYS A 206 27.51 3.88 -26.48
N GLU A 207 27.85 5.06 -25.97
CA GLU A 207 28.93 5.88 -26.51
C GLU A 207 30.28 5.15 -26.52
N LYS A 208 30.60 4.41 -25.45
CA LYS A 208 31.84 3.61 -25.39
C LYS A 208 31.84 2.48 -26.42
N ILE A 209 30.70 1.82 -26.64
CA ILE A 209 30.58 0.75 -27.65
C ILE A 209 30.81 1.33 -29.04
N VAL A 210 30.14 2.44 -29.39
CA VAL A 210 30.31 3.12 -30.68
C VAL A 210 31.77 3.54 -30.90
N VAL A 211 32.43 4.11 -29.89
CA VAL A 211 33.85 4.49 -29.97
C VAL A 211 34.75 3.26 -30.19
N ASN A 212 34.46 2.13 -29.55
CA ASN A 212 35.22 0.90 -29.74
C ASN A 212 35.01 0.29 -31.13
N GLU A 213 33.77 0.28 -31.63
CA GLU A 213 33.45 -0.17 -33.00
C GLU A 213 34.19 0.67 -34.05
N MET A 214 34.18 2.00 -33.90
CA MET A 214 34.94 2.91 -34.77
C MET A 214 36.45 2.65 -34.74
N LYS A 215 37.02 2.35 -33.57
CA LYS A 215 38.45 1.99 -33.45
C LYS A 215 38.76 0.68 -34.16
N LEU A 216 37.87 -0.32 -34.04
CA LEU A 216 38.02 -1.62 -34.68
C LEU A 216 37.99 -1.50 -36.21
N GLN A 217 37.06 -0.69 -36.74
CA GLN A 217 36.99 -0.39 -38.19
C GLN A 217 38.29 0.23 -38.70
N LYS A 218 38.80 1.27 -38.04
CA LYS A 218 40.08 1.92 -38.43
C LYS A 218 41.28 0.98 -38.38
N PHE A 219 41.32 0.07 -37.39
CA PHE A 219 42.37 -0.93 -37.29
C PHE A 219 42.32 -1.93 -38.45
N ASN A 220 41.13 -2.41 -38.81
CA ASN A 220 40.96 -3.33 -39.94
C ASN A 220 41.32 -2.67 -41.26
N GLU A 221 40.88 -1.43 -41.51
CA GLU A 221 41.23 -0.65 -42.70
C GLU A 221 42.75 -0.46 -42.84
N SER A 222 43.45 -0.19 -41.74
CA SER A 222 44.91 0.01 -41.74
C SER A 222 45.72 -1.27 -42.00
N ASN A 223 45.17 -2.44 -41.69
CA ASN A 223 45.86 -3.73 -41.90
C ASN A 223 45.62 -4.33 -43.29
N ILE A 224 44.51 -4.00 -43.95
CA ILE A 224 44.24 -4.44 -45.33
C ILE A 224 45.31 -3.91 -46.30
N GLY A 225 45.85 -2.70 -46.06
CA GLY A 225 46.91 -2.11 -46.89
C GLY A 225 48.32 -2.69 -46.68
N LYS A 226 48.54 -3.57 -45.71
CA LYS A 226 49.87 -4.18 -45.44
C LYS A 226 50.02 -5.62 -45.95
N VAL A 227 48.95 -6.24 -46.45
CA VAL A 227 49.01 -7.55 -47.10
C VAL A 227 49.35 -7.35 -48.58
N ILE A 228 50.57 -6.89 -48.87
CA ILE A 228 51.14 -7.03 -50.21
C ILE A 228 51.81 -8.40 -50.24
N ILE A 229 51.22 -9.32 -50.98
CA ILE A 229 51.77 -10.63 -51.27
C ILE A 229 53.04 -10.40 -52.09
N THR A 230 54.20 -10.64 -51.51
CA THR A 230 55.44 -10.82 -52.27
C THR A 230 55.33 -12.16 -52.99
N ILE A 231 55.14 -12.13 -54.31
CA ILE A 231 55.19 -13.30 -55.20
C ILE A 231 56.64 -13.52 -55.61
#